data_AF-A0A498CQC2-F1
#
_entry.id   AF-A0A498CQC2-F1
#
_cell.length_a   1.000
_cell.length_b   1.000
_cell.length_c   1.000
_cell.angle_alpha   90.00
_cell.angle_beta   90.00
_cell.angle_gamma   90.00
#
_symmetry.space_group_name_H-M   'P 1'
#
loop_
_entity.id
_entity.type
_entity.pdbx_description
1 polymer ?
#
loop_
_entity_poly.entity_id
_entity_poly.type
_entity_poly.pdbx_seq_one_letter_code
_entity_poly.pdbx_strand_id
1 'polypeptide(L)'
;MREIVNPRNLAAVGRPGLLVGYLLAGYPDRERFLETAAECERAGLDILEVGFPAADPSSDGEVIQRAHTLADHSICRDLGYWRALRGAVECPIWVMGYRDDLLPSGVCRAMAEADLADAFVIPDMTPEERYSLAGELAPLGTDVLGFTNPEMSARELEDCFDRFSLIYQQLYAGRTGMPVLAEDFDGPLSRAHTHPHVRAFAGFGISTPQRVAELLSAGFDGAIVGTALMKKLNESPEALYAFVKELKAAARAGGIRCGISQPSTLAPRR
;
A
#
# COMPACT_ATOMS: atom_id res chain seq x y z
N MET A 1 -7.61 6.62 14.60
CA MET A 1 -7.77 7.60 13.51
C MET A 1 -8.85 7.17 12.53
N ARG A 2 -10.09 7.60 12.80
CA ARG A 2 -11.27 7.30 11.95
C ARG A 2 -11.37 8.19 10.70
N GLU A 3 -10.38 9.02 10.46
CA GLU A 3 -10.32 9.93 9.31
C GLU A 3 -8.95 9.80 8.63
N ILE A 4 -8.95 9.92 7.31
CA ILE A 4 -7.74 10.06 6.50
C ILE A 4 -7.27 11.50 6.64
N VAL A 5 -6.08 11.72 7.19
CA VAL A 5 -5.59 13.07 7.47
C VAL A 5 -4.76 13.64 6.33
N ASN A 6 -4.16 12.78 5.52
CA ASN A 6 -3.34 13.25 4.41
C ASN A 6 -4.22 13.62 3.19
N PRO A 7 -4.07 14.82 2.63
CA PRO A 7 -4.91 15.28 1.52
C PRO A 7 -4.66 14.50 0.21
N ARG A 8 -3.44 14.01 -0.05
CA ARG A 8 -3.14 13.21 -1.25
C ARG A 8 -3.81 11.85 -1.15
N ASN A 9 -3.75 11.21 0.02
CA ASN A 9 -4.50 9.96 0.28
C ASN A 9 -6.01 10.17 0.12
N LEU A 10 -6.57 11.22 0.72
CA LEU A 10 -7.99 11.53 0.62
C LEU A 10 -8.44 11.73 -0.83
N ALA A 11 -7.65 12.46 -1.63
CA ALA A 11 -7.91 12.66 -3.05
C ALA A 11 -7.82 11.35 -3.84
N ALA A 12 -6.85 10.49 -3.53
CA ALA A 12 -6.68 9.21 -4.20
C ALA A 12 -7.89 8.28 -3.97
N VAL A 13 -8.32 8.10 -2.72
CA VAL A 13 -9.45 7.21 -2.35
C VAL A 13 -10.82 7.73 -2.78
N GLY A 14 -10.92 8.95 -3.30
CA GLY A 14 -12.11 9.46 -3.97
C GLY A 14 -12.39 8.77 -5.32
N ARG A 15 -11.48 7.92 -5.81
CA ARG A 15 -11.59 7.19 -7.07
C ARG A 15 -11.58 5.67 -6.80
N PRO A 16 -12.43 4.88 -7.47
CA PRO A 16 -12.40 3.42 -7.33
C PRO A 16 -11.25 2.79 -8.13
N GLY A 17 -10.86 1.58 -7.74
CA GLY A 17 -9.93 0.76 -8.53
C GLY A 17 -8.48 1.25 -8.47
N LEU A 18 -8.00 1.53 -7.25
CA LEU A 18 -6.65 2.01 -7.03
C LEU A 18 -5.62 0.91 -7.24
N LEU A 19 -4.55 1.25 -7.95
CA LEU A 19 -3.37 0.41 -8.09
C LEU A 19 -2.24 1.00 -7.24
N VAL A 20 -1.81 0.23 -6.25
CA VAL A 20 -0.66 0.54 -5.40
C VAL A 20 0.50 -0.34 -5.87
N GLY A 21 1.64 0.29 -6.18
CA GLY A 21 2.82 -0.43 -6.65
C GLY A 21 3.97 -0.34 -5.66
N TYR A 22 4.50 -1.47 -5.22
CA TYR A 22 5.69 -1.51 -4.36
C TYR A 22 6.98 -1.51 -5.18
N LEU A 23 7.89 -0.60 -4.84
CA LEU A 23 9.29 -0.57 -5.29
C LEU A 23 10.20 -0.31 -4.10
N LEU A 24 11.41 -0.88 -4.09
CA LEU A 24 12.38 -0.69 -3.01
C LEU A 24 13.20 0.59 -3.23
N ALA A 25 13.25 1.49 -2.24
CA ALA A 25 14.00 2.74 -2.34
C ALA A 25 15.46 2.51 -2.73
N GLY A 26 15.94 3.28 -3.71
CA GLY A 26 17.33 3.19 -4.19
C GLY A 26 17.69 1.93 -4.95
N TYR A 27 16.71 1.10 -5.33
CA TYR A 27 16.94 -0.08 -6.16
C TYR A 27 16.49 0.15 -7.61
N PRO A 28 17.28 -0.21 -8.64
CA PRO A 28 18.60 -0.86 -8.56
C PRO A 28 19.75 0.09 -8.17
N ASP A 29 19.54 1.40 -8.28
CA ASP A 29 20.43 2.46 -7.78
C ASP A 29 19.63 3.73 -7.48
N ARG A 30 20.26 4.71 -6.81
CA ARG A 30 19.60 5.90 -6.26
C ARG A 30 18.93 6.72 -7.35
N GLU A 31 19.66 7.04 -8.41
CA GLU A 31 19.23 7.91 -9.49
C GLU A 31 18.13 7.25 -10.33
N ARG A 32 18.33 6.01 -10.75
CA ARG A 32 17.35 5.29 -11.57
C ARG A 32 16.05 5.02 -10.84
N PHE A 33 16.07 4.86 -9.51
CA PHE A 33 14.83 4.69 -8.75
C PHE A 33 13.90 5.90 -8.90
N LEU A 34 14.43 7.12 -8.88
CA LEU A 34 13.61 8.34 -9.01
C LEU A 34 12.92 8.42 -10.38
N GLU A 35 13.66 8.12 -11.44
CA GLU A 35 13.11 8.03 -12.80
C GLU A 35 12.07 6.90 -12.91
N THR A 36 12.36 5.75 -12.31
CA THR A 36 11.47 4.58 -12.30
C THR A 36 10.16 4.88 -11.59
N ALA A 37 10.21 5.56 -10.44
CA ALA A 37 9.02 5.98 -9.70
C ALA A 37 8.13 6.91 -10.54
N ALA A 38 8.72 7.92 -11.18
CA ALA A 38 8.02 8.86 -12.04
C ALA A 38 7.38 8.17 -13.26
N GLU A 39 8.10 7.25 -13.91
CA GLU A 39 7.58 6.49 -15.05
C GLU A 39 6.48 5.49 -14.66
N CYS A 40 6.57 4.87 -13.49
CA CYS A 40 5.51 4.02 -12.95
C CYS A 40 4.23 4.82 -12.64
N GLU A 41 4.35 6.03 -12.11
CA GLU A 41 3.20 6.95 -11.98
C GLU A 41 2.59 7.26 -13.34
N ARG A 42 3.41 7.66 -14.33
CA ARG A 42 2.94 7.92 -15.71
C ARG A 42 2.30 6.71 -16.36
N ALA A 43 2.79 5.51 -16.05
CA ALA A 43 2.24 4.24 -16.51
C ALA A 43 0.88 3.91 -15.85
N GLY A 44 0.60 4.47 -14.68
CA GLY A 44 -0.72 4.47 -14.08
C GLY A 44 -0.81 3.98 -12.63
N LEU A 45 0.30 3.93 -11.87
CA LEU A 45 0.21 3.76 -10.42
C LEU A 45 -0.57 4.94 -9.82
N ASP A 46 -1.54 4.65 -8.96
CA ASP A 46 -2.27 5.69 -8.24
C ASP A 46 -1.61 6.05 -6.91
N ILE A 47 -0.83 5.12 -6.34
CA ILE A 47 -0.09 5.24 -5.09
C ILE A 47 1.24 4.49 -5.27
N LEU A 48 2.32 5.11 -4.83
CA LEU A 48 3.64 4.49 -4.78
C LEU A 48 3.92 3.97 -3.38
N GLU A 49 3.98 2.65 -3.22
CA GLU A 49 4.48 2.03 -1.99
C GLU A 49 6.00 1.90 -2.09
N VAL A 50 6.72 2.51 -1.17
CA VAL A 50 8.18 2.58 -1.19
C VAL A 50 8.72 1.76 -0.05
N GLY A 51 9.40 0.66 -0.39
CA GLY A 51 10.15 -0.13 0.58
C GLY A 51 11.28 0.69 1.20
N PHE A 52 11.28 0.79 2.51
CA PHE A 52 12.40 1.31 3.29
C PHE A 52 13.48 0.23 3.38
N PRO A 53 14.75 0.48 2.99
CA PRO A 53 15.80 -0.52 3.07
C PRO A 53 15.95 -1.06 4.50
N ALA A 54 15.71 -2.36 4.65
CA ALA A 54 15.61 -3.04 5.94
C ALA A 54 16.88 -3.83 6.28
N ALA A 55 17.30 -3.79 7.55
CA ALA A 55 18.43 -4.57 8.02
C ALA A 55 18.15 -6.08 8.01
N ASP A 56 16.91 -6.48 8.31
CA ASP A 56 16.44 -7.87 8.30
C ASP A 56 15.11 -8.01 7.54
N PRO A 57 15.14 -8.26 6.22
CA PRO A 57 13.94 -8.45 5.40
C PRO A 57 13.42 -9.91 5.43
N SER A 58 13.65 -10.67 6.51
CA SER A 58 13.33 -12.11 6.55
C SER A 58 11.85 -12.47 6.32
N SER A 59 10.94 -11.51 6.46
CA SER A 59 9.51 -11.69 6.17
C SER A 59 9.17 -11.55 4.69
N ASP A 60 10.06 -10.95 3.90
CA ASP A 60 9.87 -10.77 2.46
C ASP A 60 10.20 -12.04 1.66
N GLY A 61 9.77 -12.07 0.41
CA GLY A 61 10.12 -13.11 -0.55
C GLY A 61 11.51 -12.88 -1.13
N GLU A 62 12.11 -13.93 -1.69
CA GLU A 62 13.50 -13.95 -2.17
C GLU A 62 13.86 -12.78 -3.10
N VAL A 63 12.92 -12.35 -3.97
CA VAL A 63 13.14 -11.23 -4.90
C VAL A 63 13.36 -9.92 -4.14
N ILE A 64 12.54 -9.62 -3.14
CA ILE A 64 12.63 -8.38 -2.35
C ILE A 64 13.80 -8.46 -1.37
N GLN A 65 14.02 -9.62 -0.74
CA GLN A 65 15.22 -9.86 0.07
C GLN A 65 16.51 -9.57 -0.70
N ARG A 66 16.63 -10.07 -1.94
CA ARG A 66 17.79 -9.80 -2.79
C ARG A 66 17.90 -8.33 -3.19
N ALA A 67 16.78 -7.62 -3.36
CA ALA A 67 16.83 -6.19 -3.61
C ALA A 67 17.37 -5.43 -2.39
N HIS A 68 16.96 -5.81 -1.18
CA HIS A 68 17.46 -5.23 0.07
C HIS A 68 18.98 -5.42 0.27
N THR A 69 19.56 -6.54 -0.17
CA THR A 69 21.02 -6.74 -0.08
C THR A 69 21.81 -5.89 -1.06
N LEU A 70 21.18 -5.39 -2.12
CA LEU A 70 21.80 -4.58 -3.17
C LEU A 70 21.50 -3.08 -3.01
N ALA A 71 20.45 -2.72 -2.28
CA ALA A 71 20.04 -1.34 -2.07
C ALA A 71 21.07 -0.55 -1.23
N ASP A 72 21.12 0.77 -1.45
CA ASP A 72 21.92 1.68 -0.65
C ASP A 72 21.20 2.05 0.65
N HIS A 73 21.63 1.45 1.76
CA HIS A 73 21.07 1.69 3.10
C HIS A 73 21.34 3.09 3.65
N SER A 74 22.27 3.85 3.06
CA SER A 74 22.50 5.25 3.48
C SER A 74 21.27 6.14 3.22
N ILE A 75 20.41 5.75 2.27
CA ILE A 75 19.12 6.41 1.96
C ILE A 75 18.21 6.51 3.18
N CYS A 76 18.25 5.53 4.08
CA CYS A 76 17.40 5.49 5.27
C CYS A 76 17.51 6.75 6.13
N ARG A 77 18.66 7.45 6.09
CA ARG A 77 18.92 8.70 6.83
C ARG A 77 19.04 9.93 5.94
N ASP A 78 18.91 9.77 4.63
CA ASP A 78 19.07 10.86 3.67
C ASP A 78 17.72 11.50 3.33
N LEU A 79 17.28 12.46 4.14
CA LEU A 79 16.08 13.25 3.84
C LEU A 79 16.19 14.05 2.53
N GLY A 80 17.40 14.30 2.02
CA GLY A 80 17.62 14.90 0.71
C GLY A 80 17.15 13.97 -0.41
N TYR A 81 17.46 12.68 -0.30
CA TYR A 81 16.96 11.66 -1.23
C TYR A 81 15.43 11.56 -1.20
N TRP A 82 14.84 11.49 0.00
CA TRP A 82 13.38 11.43 0.13
C TRP A 82 12.68 12.70 -0.40
N ARG A 83 13.30 13.88 -0.28
CA ARG A 83 12.83 15.11 -0.95
C ARG A 83 12.89 15.00 -2.47
N ALA A 84 13.97 14.45 -3.01
CA ALA A 84 14.07 14.23 -4.46
C ALA A 84 13.00 13.26 -4.96
N LEU A 85 12.72 12.19 -4.21
CA LEU A 85 11.62 11.26 -4.50
C LEU A 85 10.26 11.95 -4.44
N ARG A 86 9.98 12.71 -3.38
CA ARG A 86 8.73 13.46 -3.26
C ARG A 86 8.52 14.43 -4.43
N GLY A 87 9.59 15.04 -4.94
CA GLY A 87 9.55 15.92 -6.12
C GLY A 87 9.50 15.20 -7.47
N ALA A 88 9.68 13.87 -7.51
CA ALA A 88 9.64 13.08 -8.74
C ALA A 88 8.24 12.54 -9.07
N VAL A 89 7.35 12.45 -8.06
CA VAL A 89 5.98 11.91 -8.20
C VAL A 89 4.96 12.80 -7.51
N GLU A 90 3.72 12.84 -8.00
CA GLU A 90 2.61 13.59 -7.39
C GLU A 90 1.68 12.71 -6.55
N CYS A 91 1.61 11.41 -6.89
CA CYS A 91 0.79 10.40 -6.22
C CYS A 91 1.21 10.20 -4.77
N PRO A 92 0.34 9.68 -3.89
CA PRO A 92 0.71 9.42 -2.52
C PRO A 92 1.90 8.46 -2.41
N ILE A 93 2.82 8.75 -1.49
CA ILE A 93 3.94 7.88 -1.13
C ILE A 93 3.60 7.19 0.19
N TRP A 94 3.50 5.85 0.13
CA TRP A 94 3.35 5.00 1.30
C TRP A 94 4.68 4.34 1.62
N VAL A 95 5.30 4.70 2.73
CA VAL A 95 6.58 4.10 3.13
C VAL A 95 6.29 2.79 3.85
N MET A 96 6.73 1.68 3.26
CA MET A 96 6.63 0.36 3.84
C MET A 96 7.96 -0.07 4.45
N GLY A 97 7.97 -0.49 5.71
CA GLY A 97 9.18 -0.99 6.35
C GLY A 97 8.89 -1.76 7.63
N TYR A 98 9.95 -2.10 8.35
CA TYR A 98 9.88 -2.89 9.57
C TYR A 98 9.95 -2.01 10.82
N ARG A 99 9.34 -2.51 11.90
CA ARG A 99 9.27 -1.81 13.18
C ARG A 99 10.64 -1.40 13.69
N ASP A 100 11.61 -2.30 13.64
CA ASP A 100 12.94 -2.10 14.19
C ASP A 100 13.78 -1.08 13.38
N ASP A 101 13.48 -0.89 12.10
CA ASP A 101 14.13 0.13 11.25
C ASP A 101 13.46 1.50 11.40
N LEU A 102 12.14 1.54 11.57
CA LEU A 102 11.34 2.77 11.46
C LEU A 102 11.01 3.45 12.81
N LEU A 103 10.75 2.70 13.89
CA LEU A 103 10.34 3.29 15.17
C LEU A 103 11.51 3.90 15.95
N PRO A 104 12.61 3.15 16.24
CA PRO A 104 13.71 3.68 17.06
C PRO A 104 14.47 4.81 16.35
N SER A 105 14.35 4.89 15.04
CA SER A 105 15.09 5.80 14.18
C SER A 105 14.57 7.23 14.22
N GLY A 106 13.32 7.45 14.62
CA GLY A 106 12.63 8.73 14.52
C GLY A 106 12.35 9.18 13.08
N VAL A 107 12.61 8.31 12.08
CA VAL A 107 12.51 8.68 10.66
C VAL A 107 11.08 8.95 10.24
N CYS A 108 10.10 8.23 10.82
CA CYS A 108 8.69 8.43 10.50
C CYS A 108 8.25 9.87 10.77
N ARG A 109 8.59 10.38 11.97
CA ARG A 109 8.32 11.77 12.36
C ARG A 109 9.09 12.75 11.48
N ALA A 110 10.37 12.51 11.24
CA ALA A 110 11.20 13.41 10.41
C ALA A 110 10.68 13.53 8.97
N MET A 111 10.17 12.44 8.39
CA MET A 111 9.54 12.44 7.07
C MET A 111 8.19 13.13 7.08
N ALA A 112 7.38 12.93 8.11
CA ALA A 112 6.09 13.60 8.27
C ALA A 112 6.25 15.14 8.44
N GLU A 113 7.16 15.59 9.31
CA GLU A 113 7.48 17.02 9.50
C GLU A 113 7.97 17.70 8.21
N ALA A 114 8.54 16.93 7.28
CA ALA A 114 9.05 17.41 6.00
C ALA A 114 8.12 17.12 4.80
N ASP A 115 6.90 16.61 5.01
CA ASP A 115 5.91 16.23 3.96
C ASP A 115 6.50 15.26 2.91
N LEU A 116 7.29 14.27 3.35
CA LEU A 116 7.98 13.31 2.48
C LEU A 116 7.27 11.96 2.34
N ALA A 117 6.38 11.64 3.30
CA ALA A 117 5.56 10.44 3.29
C ALA A 117 4.12 10.80 3.60
N ASP A 118 3.19 10.27 2.79
CA ASP A 118 1.76 10.48 2.98
C ASP A 118 1.16 9.42 3.91
N ALA A 119 1.75 8.22 3.94
CA ALA A 119 1.42 7.21 4.92
C ALA A 119 2.59 6.27 5.26
N PHE A 120 2.48 5.58 6.40
CA PHE A 120 3.36 4.48 6.77
C PHE A 120 2.63 3.13 6.83
N VAL A 121 3.29 2.10 6.31
CA VAL A 121 2.88 0.69 6.37
C VAL A 121 3.95 -0.09 7.11
N ILE A 122 3.69 -0.45 8.36
CA ILE A 122 4.62 -1.22 9.20
C ILE A 122 3.90 -2.48 9.68
N PRO A 123 4.01 -3.61 8.95
CA PRO A 123 3.19 -4.81 9.20
C PRO A 123 3.40 -5.45 10.57
N ASP A 124 4.64 -5.43 11.07
CA ASP A 124 5.10 -6.10 12.28
C ASP A 124 4.90 -5.29 13.59
N MET A 125 4.17 -4.17 13.53
CA MET A 125 3.74 -3.43 14.72
C MET A 125 2.61 -4.13 15.46
N THR A 126 2.67 -4.08 16.80
CA THR A 126 1.52 -4.34 17.66
C THR A 126 0.42 -3.30 17.43
N PRO A 127 -0.85 -3.60 17.77
CA PRO A 127 -1.94 -2.63 17.71
C PRO A 127 -1.65 -1.35 18.50
N GLU A 128 -1.04 -1.45 19.68
CA GLU A 128 -0.70 -0.33 20.56
C GLU A 128 0.36 0.58 19.93
N GLU A 129 1.44 0.02 19.38
CA GLU A 129 2.47 0.77 18.66
C GLU A 129 1.88 1.49 17.45
N ARG A 130 1.04 0.80 16.68
CA ARG A 130 0.38 1.38 15.51
C ARG A 130 -0.53 2.54 15.89
N TYR A 131 -1.29 2.40 16.98
CA TYR A 131 -2.14 3.47 17.50
C TYR A 131 -1.33 4.67 18.00
N SER A 132 -0.23 4.40 18.70
CA SER A 132 0.69 5.44 19.19
C SER A 132 1.30 6.23 18.03
N LEU A 133 1.86 5.53 17.03
CA LEU A 133 2.46 6.17 15.85
C LEU A 133 1.41 6.98 15.07
N ALA A 134 0.21 6.43 14.87
CA ALA A 134 -0.88 7.14 14.20
C ALA A 134 -1.24 8.43 14.93
N GLY A 135 -1.32 8.41 16.26
CA GLY A 135 -1.59 9.60 17.06
C GLY A 135 -0.48 10.65 16.99
N GLU A 136 0.78 10.22 16.86
CA GLU A 136 1.94 11.10 16.71
C GLU A 136 1.98 11.78 15.32
N LEU A 137 1.72 11.03 14.25
CA LEU A 137 1.88 11.52 12.88
C LEU A 137 0.64 12.25 12.35
N ALA A 138 -0.54 11.99 12.92
CA ALA A 138 -1.78 12.61 12.46
C ALA A 138 -1.78 14.15 12.47
N PRO A 139 -1.30 14.84 13.53
CA PRO A 139 -1.21 16.30 13.53
C PRO A 139 -0.24 16.86 12.49
N LEU A 140 0.65 16.02 11.96
CA LEU A 140 1.60 16.36 10.89
C LEU A 140 1.03 16.06 9.49
N GLY A 141 -0.19 15.55 9.38
CA GLY A 141 -0.84 15.26 8.10
C GLY A 141 -0.38 13.98 7.42
N THR A 142 0.17 13.03 8.18
CA THR A 142 0.61 11.72 7.67
C THR A 142 -0.21 10.59 8.28
N ASP A 143 -0.71 9.69 7.42
CA ASP A 143 -1.51 8.53 7.85
C ASP A 143 -0.62 7.36 8.32
N VAL A 144 -1.20 6.45 9.10
CA VAL A 144 -0.63 5.14 9.39
C VAL A 144 -1.68 4.10 9.04
N LEU A 145 -1.34 3.15 8.17
CA LEU A 145 -2.28 2.13 7.73
C LEU A 145 -2.58 1.14 8.86
N GLY A 146 -3.85 0.79 9.00
CA GLY A 146 -4.27 -0.43 9.66
C GLY A 146 -3.76 -1.64 8.88
N PHE A 147 -3.53 -2.75 9.57
CA PHE A 147 -3.08 -3.99 8.94
C PHE A 147 -3.94 -5.13 9.45
N THR A 148 -4.43 -5.96 8.53
CA THR A 148 -5.20 -7.17 8.87
C THR A 148 -4.62 -8.39 8.17
N ASN A 149 -4.60 -9.52 8.86
CA ASN A 149 -4.22 -10.81 8.28
C ASN A 149 -5.32 -11.87 8.50
N PRO A 150 -5.30 -12.99 7.76
CA PRO A 150 -6.35 -14.02 7.84
C PRO A 150 -6.41 -14.77 9.18
N GLU A 151 -5.39 -14.65 10.03
CA GLU A 151 -5.34 -15.33 11.33
C GLU A 151 -5.97 -14.49 12.46
N MET A 152 -6.28 -13.20 12.19
CA MET A 152 -6.91 -12.32 13.17
C MET A 152 -8.33 -12.77 13.49
N SER A 153 -8.66 -12.75 14.79
CA SER A 153 -9.99 -12.99 15.29
C SER A 153 -10.95 -11.87 14.85
N ALA A 154 -12.26 -12.16 14.87
CA ALA A 154 -13.28 -11.17 14.58
C ALA A 154 -13.11 -9.90 15.44
N ARG A 155 -12.79 -10.04 16.73
CA ARG A 155 -12.57 -8.90 17.62
C ARG A 155 -11.40 -8.03 17.19
N GLU A 156 -10.27 -8.64 16.81
CA GLU A 156 -9.09 -7.90 16.36
C GLU A 156 -9.35 -7.18 15.03
N LEU A 157 -10.16 -7.76 14.15
CA LEU A 157 -10.61 -7.09 12.93
C LEU A 157 -11.48 -5.87 13.24
N GLU A 158 -12.50 -6.01 14.09
CA GLU A 158 -13.34 -4.87 14.52
C GLU A 158 -12.50 -3.77 15.17
N ASP A 159 -11.59 -4.13 16.09
CA ASP A 159 -10.69 -3.18 16.75
C ASP A 159 -9.80 -2.42 15.73
N CYS A 160 -9.40 -3.07 14.64
CA CYS A 160 -8.65 -2.44 13.55
C CYS A 160 -9.54 -1.48 12.73
N PHE A 161 -10.69 -1.94 12.26
CA PHE A 161 -11.62 -1.15 11.44
C PHE A 161 -12.22 0.05 12.19
N ASP A 162 -12.40 -0.06 13.51
CA ASP A 162 -12.84 1.05 14.36
C ASP A 162 -11.81 2.17 14.47
N ARG A 163 -10.53 1.87 14.24
CA ARG A 163 -9.40 2.75 14.52
C ARG A 163 -8.71 3.28 13.29
N PHE A 164 -8.81 2.63 12.14
CA PHE A 164 -8.05 2.99 10.94
C PHE A 164 -8.96 3.09 9.72
N SER A 165 -8.71 4.09 8.86
CA SER A 165 -9.48 4.30 7.64
C SER A 165 -8.83 3.69 6.41
N LEU A 166 -7.49 3.66 6.35
CA LEU A 166 -6.75 2.97 5.30
C LEU A 166 -6.29 1.62 5.86
N ILE A 167 -6.72 0.53 5.25
CA ILE A 167 -6.41 -0.83 5.71
C ILE A 167 -5.62 -1.58 4.63
N TYR A 168 -4.43 -2.02 4.98
CA TYR A 168 -3.72 -3.06 4.26
C TYR A 168 -4.28 -4.42 4.69
N GLN A 169 -4.97 -5.11 3.78
CA GLN A 169 -5.54 -6.43 4.03
C GLN A 169 -4.74 -7.52 3.31
N GLN A 170 -4.00 -8.30 4.10
CA GLN A 170 -3.24 -9.44 3.62
C GLN A 170 -4.17 -10.60 3.26
N LEU A 171 -4.08 -11.09 2.01
CA LEU A 171 -4.99 -12.11 1.48
C LEU A 171 -4.73 -13.54 1.99
N TYR A 172 -3.49 -13.88 2.37
CA TYR A 172 -3.15 -15.20 2.90
C TYR A 172 -2.02 -15.11 3.94
N ALA A 173 -2.04 -16.00 4.92
CA ALA A 173 -0.97 -16.18 5.88
C ALA A 173 0.18 -16.97 5.22
N GLY A 174 1.26 -16.28 4.85
CA GLY A 174 2.42 -16.89 4.21
C GLY A 174 3.41 -15.85 3.71
N ARG A 175 4.67 -16.27 3.48
CA ARG A 175 5.68 -15.39 2.88
C ARG A 175 5.24 -14.95 1.48
N THR A 176 5.63 -13.75 1.07
CA THR A 176 5.37 -13.27 -0.30
C THR A 176 6.01 -14.24 -1.31
N GLY A 177 5.19 -14.77 -2.23
CA GLY A 177 5.64 -15.69 -3.29
C GLY A 177 5.46 -17.20 -3.03
N MET A 178 4.87 -17.64 -1.92
CA MET A 178 4.46 -19.04 -1.70
C MET A 178 3.09 -19.37 -2.33
N PRO A 179 2.81 -20.64 -2.71
CA PRO A 179 1.51 -21.03 -3.24
C PRO A 179 0.39 -20.88 -2.21
N VAL A 180 -0.73 -20.30 -2.64
CA VAL A 180 -1.91 -20.01 -1.81
C VAL A 180 -2.71 -21.30 -1.60
N LEU A 181 -2.98 -21.67 -0.34
CA LEU A 181 -3.67 -22.92 0.02
C LEU A 181 -5.20 -22.77 0.11
N ALA A 182 -5.70 -21.57 0.41
CA ALA A 182 -7.09 -21.14 0.29
C ALA A 182 -7.13 -19.61 0.53
N GLU A 183 -8.01 -18.89 -0.18
CA GLU A 183 -8.25 -17.47 0.04
C GLU A 183 -9.63 -17.31 0.68
N ASP A 184 -9.67 -16.83 1.93
CA ASP A 184 -10.91 -16.41 2.59
C ASP A 184 -10.78 -14.94 2.99
N PHE A 185 -10.78 -14.07 1.96
CA PHE A 185 -10.82 -12.63 2.18
C PHE A 185 -12.25 -12.09 2.28
N ASP A 186 -13.27 -12.90 1.95
CA ASP A 186 -14.68 -12.50 1.94
C ASP A 186 -15.15 -12.10 3.35
N GLY A 187 -14.77 -12.86 4.37
CA GLY A 187 -15.11 -12.58 5.76
C GLY A 187 -14.56 -11.23 6.25
N PRO A 188 -13.23 -11.01 6.23
CA PRO A 188 -12.63 -9.74 6.61
C PRO A 188 -13.09 -8.56 5.74
N LEU A 189 -13.24 -8.75 4.42
CA LEU A 189 -13.71 -7.70 3.51
C LEU A 189 -15.17 -7.30 3.81
N SER A 190 -16.06 -8.28 4.03
CA SER A 190 -17.46 -8.00 4.39
C SER A 190 -17.57 -7.21 5.70
N ARG A 191 -16.69 -7.48 6.67
CA ARG A 191 -16.59 -6.70 7.92
C ARG A 191 -16.03 -5.30 7.69
N ALA A 192 -15.03 -5.15 6.84
CA ALA A 192 -14.53 -3.83 6.47
C ALA A 192 -15.67 -2.97 5.88
N HIS A 193 -16.54 -3.56 5.04
CA HIS A 193 -17.69 -2.85 4.46
C HIS A 193 -18.78 -2.45 5.45
N THR A 194 -18.83 -3.01 6.67
CA THR A 194 -19.73 -2.51 7.72
C THR A 194 -19.25 -1.18 8.32
N HIS A 195 -18.04 -0.74 7.97
CA HIS A 195 -17.41 0.51 8.42
C HIS A 195 -17.26 1.47 7.23
N PRO A 196 -18.18 2.43 7.01
CA PRO A 196 -18.21 3.25 5.79
C PRO A 196 -16.96 4.13 5.57
N HIS A 197 -16.20 4.42 6.63
CA HIS A 197 -14.95 5.18 6.57
C HIS A 197 -13.75 4.33 6.16
N VAL A 198 -13.86 3.00 6.20
CA VAL A 198 -12.77 2.08 5.85
C VAL A 198 -12.61 2.01 4.33
N ARG A 199 -11.35 2.00 3.91
CA ARG A 199 -10.87 1.72 2.56
C ARG A 199 -9.91 0.54 2.64
N ALA A 200 -10.28 -0.57 2.02
CA ALA A 200 -9.54 -1.82 2.10
C ALA A 200 -8.68 -2.02 0.84
N PHE A 201 -7.40 -2.28 1.04
CA PHE A 201 -6.43 -2.54 -0.01
C PHE A 201 -5.97 -3.99 0.07
N ALA A 202 -6.25 -4.77 -0.95
CA ALA A 202 -5.82 -6.16 -1.04
C ALA A 202 -4.32 -6.23 -1.30
N GLY A 203 -3.57 -6.96 -0.47
CA GLY A 203 -2.15 -7.17 -0.65
C GLY A 203 -1.73 -8.63 -0.48
N PHE A 204 -0.47 -8.92 -0.83
CA PHE A 204 0.16 -10.24 -0.91
C PHE A 204 -0.32 -11.13 -2.08
N GLY A 205 0.64 -11.74 -2.79
CA GLY A 205 0.41 -12.74 -3.86
C GLY A 205 -0.25 -12.25 -5.15
N ILE A 206 -0.52 -10.95 -5.29
CA ILE A 206 -1.08 -10.38 -6.52
C ILE A 206 0.02 -10.30 -7.57
N SER A 207 -0.16 -11.01 -8.68
CA SER A 207 0.86 -11.15 -9.72
C SER A 207 0.34 -11.06 -11.15
N THR A 208 -0.97 -10.88 -11.35
CA THR A 208 -1.58 -10.81 -12.68
C THR A 208 -2.62 -9.69 -12.76
N PRO A 209 -2.83 -9.09 -13.94
CA PRO A 209 -3.91 -8.12 -14.16
C PRO A 209 -5.29 -8.70 -13.87
N GLN A 210 -5.51 -9.99 -14.19
CA GLN A 210 -6.77 -10.68 -13.91
C GLN A 210 -7.06 -10.71 -12.41
N ARG A 211 -6.06 -10.99 -11.59
CA ARG A 211 -6.20 -11.01 -10.13
C ARG A 211 -6.52 -9.63 -9.57
N VAL A 212 -5.89 -8.58 -10.10
CA VAL A 212 -6.24 -7.18 -9.74
C VAL A 212 -7.70 -6.89 -10.06
N ALA A 213 -8.17 -7.22 -11.27
CA ALA A 213 -9.56 -6.99 -11.66
C ALA A 213 -10.55 -7.78 -10.79
N GLU A 214 -10.21 -9.02 -10.42
CA GLU A 214 -11.01 -9.87 -9.54
C GLU A 214 -11.19 -9.26 -8.15
N LEU A 215 -10.09 -8.88 -7.49
CA LEU A 215 -10.11 -8.30 -6.15
C LEU A 215 -10.89 -6.98 -6.11
N LEU A 216 -10.70 -6.12 -7.11
CA LEU A 216 -11.47 -4.88 -7.22
C LEU A 216 -12.95 -5.14 -7.50
N SER A 217 -13.28 -6.18 -8.26
CA SER A 217 -14.67 -6.60 -8.49
C SER A 217 -15.32 -7.19 -7.23
N ALA A 218 -14.52 -7.79 -6.33
CA ALA A 218 -14.99 -8.30 -5.05
C ALA A 218 -15.30 -7.17 -4.04
N GLY A 219 -14.83 -5.95 -4.29
CA GLY A 219 -15.16 -4.76 -3.48
C GLY A 219 -14.00 -4.18 -2.69
N PHE A 220 -12.75 -4.56 -2.99
CA PHE A 220 -11.58 -3.82 -2.50
C PHE A 220 -11.48 -2.44 -3.18
N ASP A 221 -11.07 -1.43 -2.43
CA ASP A 221 -10.83 -0.07 -2.94
C ASP A 221 -9.55 0.01 -3.78
N GLY A 222 -8.56 -0.84 -3.45
CA GLY A 222 -7.30 -0.93 -4.17
C GLY A 222 -6.64 -2.30 -4.09
N ALA A 223 -5.66 -2.51 -4.99
CA ALA A 223 -4.82 -3.70 -5.02
C ALA A 223 -3.34 -3.31 -4.97
N ILE A 224 -2.58 -3.99 -4.11
CA ILE A 224 -1.16 -3.74 -3.84
C ILE A 224 -0.33 -4.82 -4.53
N VAL A 225 0.52 -4.41 -5.48
CA VAL A 225 1.36 -5.31 -6.27
C VAL A 225 2.83 -4.99 -5.99
N GLY A 226 3.55 -5.92 -5.35
CA GLY A 226 4.96 -5.75 -5.01
C GLY A 226 5.90 -6.69 -5.74
N THR A 227 5.98 -7.95 -5.30
CA THR A 227 6.94 -8.93 -5.84
C THR A 227 6.88 -9.05 -7.37
N ALA A 228 5.69 -8.96 -7.98
CA ALA A 228 5.55 -9.02 -9.43
C ALA A 228 6.14 -7.78 -10.14
N LEU A 229 5.99 -6.58 -9.56
CA LEU A 229 6.63 -5.37 -10.09
C LEU A 229 8.15 -5.47 -9.98
N MET A 230 8.68 -5.88 -8.81
CA MET A 230 10.12 -6.06 -8.62
C MET A 230 10.72 -7.11 -9.57
N LYS A 231 9.99 -8.20 -9.87
CA LYS A 231 10.40 -9.17 -10.90
C LYS A 231 10.50 -8.52 -12.27
N LYS A 232 9.52 -7.68 -12.65
CA LYS A 232 9.54 -6.96 -13.93
C LYS A 232 10.64 -5.91 -13.99
N LEU A 233 10.90 -5.20 -12.90
CA LEU A 233 12.04 -4.28 -12.80
C LEU A 233 13.38 -5.00 -13.07
N ASN A 234 13.51 -6.22 -12.57
CA ASN A 234 14.71 -7.05 -12.79
C ASN A 234 14.82 -7.61 -14.22
N GLU A 235 13.72 -7.64 -14.99
CA GLU A 235 13.76 -7.93 -16.43
C GLU A 235 14.24 -6.69 -17.19
N SER A 236 13.52 -5.56 -17.07
CA SER A 236 13.93 -4.23 -17.51
C SER A 236 12.94 -3.14 -17.03
N PRO A 237 13.32 -1.86 -17.03
CA PRO A 237 12.38 -0.76 -16.79
C PRO A 237 11.17 -0.78 -17.73
N GLU A 238 11.36 -1.10 -19.01
CA GLU A 238 10.27 -1.16 -19.99
C GLU A 238 9.29 -2.30 -19.67
N ALA A 239 9.79 -3.45 -19.21
CA ALA A 239 8.95 -4.56 -18.78
C ALA A 239 8.10 -4.18 -17.56
N LEU A 240 8.67 -3.43 -16.60
CA LEU A 240 7.94 -2.87 -15.47
C LEU A 240 6.83 -1.92 -15.93
N TYR A 241 7.15 -0.93 -16.76
CA TYR A 241 6.18 0.09 -17.17
C TYR A 241 5.05 -0.50 -18.03
N ALA A 242 5.36 -1.46 -18.91
CA ALA A 242 4.36 -2.19 -19.66
C ALA A 242 3.41 -2.94 -18.73
N PHE A 243 3.97 -3.62 -17.72
CA PHE A 243 3.18 -4.37 -16.76
C PHE A 243 2.30 -3.46 -15.88
N VAL A 244 2.79 -2.31 -15.43
CA VAL A 244 1.97 -1.32 -14.70
C VAL A 244 0.78 -0.87 -15.56
N LYS A 245 0.98 -0.62 -16.86
CA LYS A 245 -0.12 -0.27 -17.79
C LYS A 245 -1.17 -1.38 -17.90
N GLU A 246 -0.73 -2.64 -18.00
CA GLU A 246 -1.63 -3.80 -18.02
C GLU A 246 -2.44 -3.93 -16.73
N LEU A 247 -1.78 -3.81 -15.56
CA LEU A 247 -2.42 -3.83 -14.26
C LEU A 247 -3.44 -2.69 -14.13
N LYS A 248 -3.08 -1.47 -14.56
CA LYS A 248 -3.99 -0.32 -14.48
C LYS A 248 -5.20 -0.45 -15.41
N ALA A 249 -5.01 -1.01 -16.61
CA ALA A 249 -6.12 -1.30 -17.51
C ALA A 249 -7.09 -2.30 -16.89
N ALA A 250 -6.58 -3.36 -16.26
CA ALA A 250 -7.40 -4.32 -15.54
C ALA A 250 -8.06 -3.72 -14.29
N ALA A 251 -7.37 -2.85 -13.56
CA ALA A 251 -7.91 -2.17 -12.39
C ALA A 251 -9.11 -1.30 -12.74
N ARG A 252 -9.04 -0.55 -13.85
CA ARG A 252 -10.17 0.21 -14.39
C ARG A 252 -11.34 -0.70 -14.76
N ALA A 253 -11.08 -1.84 -15.39
CA ALA A 253 -12.13 -2.79 -15.77
C ALA A 253 -12.85 -3.41 -14.56
N GLY A 254 -12.10 -3.74 -13.50
CA GLY A 254 -12.67 -4.26 -12.24
C GLY A 254 -13.43 -3.20 -11.44
N GLY A 255 -12.86 -2.00 -11.28
CA GLY A 255 -13.46 -0.91 -10.50
C GLY A 255 -14.78 -0.38 -11.05
N ILE A 256 -14.97 -0.41 -12.39
CA ILE A 256 -16.24 0.01 -13.02
C ILE A 256 -17.41 -0.89 -12.61
N ARG A 257 -17.19 -2.17 -12.32
CA ARG A 257 -18.27 -3.11 -11.96
C ARG A 257 -18.85 -2.85 -10.57
N CYS A 258 -18.05 -2.31 -9.64
CA CYS A 258 -18.49 -1.97 -8.29
C CYS A 258 -19.31 -0.65 -8.26
N GLY A 259 -19.04 0.29 -9.19
CA GLY A 259 -19.71 1.60 -9.25
C GLY A 259 -21.19 1.59 -9.69
N ILE A 260 -21.77 0.43 -10.03
CA ILE A 260 -23.15 0.31 -10.53
C ILE A 260 -24.15 -0.04 -9.41
N SER A 261 -23.71 -0.34 -8.19
CA SER A 261 -24.61 -0.54 -7.04
C SER A 261 -24.77 0.73 -6.21
N GLN A 262 -25.44 1.74 -6.78
CA GLN A 262 -26.22 2.69 -5.96
C GLN A 262 -27.70 2.30 -6.05
N PRO A 263 -28.36 1.91 -4.95
CA PRO A 263 -29.82 1.86 -4.93
C PRO A 263 -30.37 3.27 -5.03
N SER A 264 -31.23 3.47 -6.03
CA SER A 264 -31.94 4.70 -6.33
C SER A 264 -32.60 5.34 -5.11
N THR A 265 -32.36 6.64 -4.93
CA THR A 265 -33.19 7.52 -4.13
C THR A 265 -34.62 7.63 -4.71
N LEU A 266 -35.59 7.72 -3.79
CA LEU A 266 -37.01 8.17 -3.91
C LEU A 266 -38.11 7.15 -4.26
N ALA A 267 -38.97 6.89 -3.26
CA ALA A 267 -40.29 7.56 -3.20
C ALA A 267 -40.87 7.54 -1.76
N PRO A 268 -41.40 8.64 -1.21
CA PRO A 268 -42.21 8.59 -0.01
C PRO A 268 -43.62 8.10 -0.39
N ARG A 269 -44.08 7.02 0.23
CA ARG A 269 -45.50 6.67 0.21
C ARG A 269 -46.21 7.43 1.34
N ARG A 270 -47.35 7.99 0.95
CA ARG A 270 -48.30 8.81 1.71
C ARG A 270 -48.73 8.18 3.03
#